data_AF-A0A672NL98-F1
#
_entry.id   AF-A0A672NL98-F1
#
_cell.length_a   1.000
_cell.length_b   1.000
_cell.length_c   1.000
_cell.angle_alpha   90.00
_cell.angle_beta   90.00
_cell.angle_gamma   90.00
#
_symmetry.space_group_name_H-M   'P 1'
#
loop_
_entity.id
_entity.type
_entity.pdbx_description
1 polymer ?
#
loop_
_entity_poly.entity_id
_entity_poly.type
_entity_poly.pdbx_seq_one_letter_code
_entity_poly.pdbx_strand_id
1 'polypeptide(L)'
;TDSFVGPQNNCPHHSATSTHGEYVIFIFSQGGVCGLCGNFNGNGKDDYTTQGSLQTTDIMEFADSWKVLGTCPDAAPDFDPCFRNLEREPWAKLQCSIIKDREGALKHCHNKVDPNPYYENCVKDSCACDTGGDCECFCTAVAAYAQACNEAGVCVDWRTPEICPVYCDYYNKPEGCTWHYNPCGIPCYKTCRNPLSICNNTLPNLEGELSKTEYS
;
A
#
# COMPACT_ATOMS: atom_id res chain seq x y z
N THR A 1 -13.42 31.24 12.57
CA THR A 1 -14.41 30.42 13.29
C THR A 1 -15.27 29.74 12.25
N ASP A 2 -14.79 28.62 11.72
CA ASP A 2 -15.61 27.74 10.89
C ASP A 2 -15.66 26.39 11.60
N SER A 3 -16.73 26.21 12.36
CA SER A 3 -17.05 24.98 13.05
C SER A 3 -17.79 24.08 12.07
N PHE A 4 -17.09 23.16 11.41
CA PHE A 4 -17.74 22.05 10.71
C PHE A 4 -18.31 21.10 11.76
N VAL A 5 -19.54 21.40 12.20
CA VAL A 5 -20.36 20.47 13.00
C VAL A 5 -21.03 19.54 12.00
N GLY A 6 -20.36 18.43 11.67
CA GLY A 6 -21.04 17.26 11.12
C GLY A 6 -22.10 16.74 12.11
N PRO A 7 -23.14 16.04 11.63
CA PRO A 7 -24.18 15.49 12.50
C PRO A 7 -23.53 14.62 13.58
N GLN A 8 -24.07 14.69 14.79
CA GLN A 8 -23.46 14.19 16.04
C GLN A 8 -22.85 12.79 15.89
N ASN A 9 -21.52 12.73 15.76
CA ASN A 9 -20.79 11.49 15.54
C ASN A 9 -20.33 10.93 16.89
N ASN A 10 -20.69 9.66 17.17
CA ASN A 10 -20.15 8.87 18.28
C ASN A 10 -18.69 8.44 18.07
N CYS A 11 -18.06 8.84 16.97
CA CYS A 11 -16.65 8.61 16.79
C CYS A 11 -15.83 9.68 17.52
N PRO A 12 -14.81 9.30 18.32
CA PRO A 12 -13.91 10.26 18.91
C PRO A 12 -13.29 11.16 17.84
N HIS A 13 -13.70 12.43 17.79
CA HIS A 13 -12.98 13.46 17.04
C HIS A 13 -11.66 13.73 17.78
N HIS A 14 -10.65 12.90 17.53
CA HIS A 14 -9.31 13.19 18.02
C HIS A 14 -8.72 14.33 17.19
N SER A 15 -8.81 15.54 17.74
CA SER A 15 -7.98 16.66 17.33
C SER A 15 -6.52 16.30 17.63
N ALA A 16 -5.71 16.19 16.58
CA ALA A 16 -4.26 16.10 16.72
C ALA A 16 -3.76 17.37 17.41
N THR A 17 -3.32 17.27 18.67
CA THR A 17 -2.61 18.36 19.33
C THR A 17 -1.20 18.43 18.75
N SER A 18 -0.97 19.40 17.88
CA SER A 18 0.37 19.84 17.49
C SER A 18 1.03 20.52 18.70
N THR A 19 1.74 19.75 19.51
CA THR A 19 2.75 20.35 20.40
C THR A 19 3.96 20.70 19.55
N HIS A 20 4.39 21.96 19.65
CA HIS A 20 5.42 22.56 18.81
C HIS A 20 6.67 21.69 18.66
N GLY A 21 7.10 21.49 17.41
CA GLY A 21 8.42 20.99 17.06
C GLY A 21 8.56 19.47 17.27
N GLU A 22 8.68 18.77 16.15
CA GLU A 22 9.13 17.37 16.05
C GLU A 22 8.10 16.28 16.47
N TYR A 23 7.52 15.67 15.42
CA TYR A 23 6.79 14.40 15.36
C TYR A 23 5.34 14.38 15.89
N VAL A 24 4.39 14.27 14.96
CA VAL A 24 3.02 13.77 15.26
C VAL A 24 3.09 12.24 15.24
N ILE A 25 3.30 11.63 16.40
CA ILE A 25 3.07 10.19 16.56
C ILE A 25 1.58 10.02 16.81
N PHE A 26 0.86 9.44 15.85
CA PHE A 26 -0.50 8.97 16.09
C PHE A 26 -0.45 7.70 16.93
N ILE A 27 -0.33 7.83 18.25
CA ILE A 27 -0.61 6.73 19.16
C ILE A 27 -2.13 6.62 19.25
N PHE A 28 -2.73 5.84 18.36
CA PHE A 28 -4.11 5.46 18.51
C PHE A 28 -4.22 4.46 19.67
N SER A 29 -5.01 4.80 20.69
CA SER A 29 -5.37 3.82 21.71
C SER A 29 -6.24 2.74 21.07
N GLN A 30 -6.08 1.50 21.51
CA GLN A 30 -6.94 0.38 21.11
C GLN A 30 -8.42 0.77 21.33
N GLY A 31 -9.26 0.68 20.28
CA GLY A 31 -10.66 1.12 20.34
C GLY A 31 -10.90 2.64 20.33
N GLY A 32 -9.86 3.45 20.13
CA GLY A 32 -9.94 4.92 20.09
C GLY A 32 -10.13 5.52 18.70
N VAL A 33 -10.31 4.68 17.68
CA VAL A 33 -10.51 5.11 16.28
C VAL A 33 -11.80 4.53 15.72
N CYS A 34 -12.20 5.06 14.59
CA CYS A 34 -13.29 4.56 13.78
C CYS A 34 -13.00 4.90 12.30
N GLY A 35 -13.78 4.34 11.40
CA GLY A 35 -13.75 4.69 9.97
C GLY A 35 -13.58 3.44 9.11
N LEU A 36 -13.16 3.67 7.86
CA LEU A 36 -12.92 2.59 6.89
C LEU A 36 -11.84 1.59 7.33
N CYS A 37 -10.94 1.99 8.24
CA CYS A 37 -9.91 1.13 8.82
C CYS A 37 -10.36 0.40 10.09
N GLY A 38 -11.67 0.42 10.41
CA GLY A 38 -12.22 -0.19 11.61
C GLY A 38 -11.98 0.63 12.88
N ASN A 39 -12.01 -0.05 14.03
CA ASN A 39 -11.89 0.59 15.35
C ASN A 39 -10.57 0.27 16.09
N PHE A 40 -9.71 -0.55 15.47
CA PHE A 40 -8.42 -0.98 16.02
C PHE A 40 -8.54 -1.59 17.43
N ASN A 41 -9.60 -2.33 17.73
CA ASN A 41 -9.77 -3.02 19.02
C ASN A 41 -9.17 -4.45 19.04
N GLY A 42 -8.71 -4.96 17.89
CA GLY A 42 -8.19 -6.32 17.72
C GLY A 42 -9.24 -7.38 17.35
N ASN A 43 -10.49 -7.00 17.09
CA ASN A 43 -11.60 -7.86 16.70
C ASN A 43 -12.12 -7.49 15.30
N GLY A 44 -11.61 -8.14 14.26
CA GLY A 44 -12.02 -7.86 12.87
C GLY A 44 -13.49 -8.13 12.53
N LYS A 45 -14.28 -8.72 13.44
CA LYS A 45 -15.72 -8.95 13.22
C LYS A 45 -16.54 -7.66 13.33
N ASP A 46 -16.05 -6.66 14.05
CA ASP A 46 -16.76 -5.38 14.27
C ASP A 46 -16.17 -4.20 13.50
N ASP A 47 -15.16 -4.45 12.64
CA ASP A 47 -14.56 -3.39 11.82
C ASP A 47 -15.56 -2.77 10.83
N TYR A 48 -16.58 -3.53 10.41
CA TYR A 48 -17.69 -3.01 9.60
C TYR A 48 -18.76 -2.35 10.48
N THR A 49 -18.35 -1.29 11.18
CA THR A 49 -19.23 -0.41 11.95
C THR A 49 -19.48 0.87 11.17
N THR A 50 -20.75 1.16 10.87
CA THR A 50 -21.16 2.38 10.15
C THR A 50 -20.90 3.65 10.95
N GLN A 51 -20.94 4.82 10.30
CA GLN A 51 -20.86 6.11 10.99
C GLN A 51 -21.94 6.29 12.08
N GLY A 52 -23.11 5.64 11.90
CA GLY A 52 -24.20 5.58 12.87
C GLY A 52 -23.98 4.64 14.05
N SER A 53 -22.79 4.05 14.20
CA SER A 53 -22.45 3.04 15.23
C SER A 53 -23.24 1.72 15.11
N LEU A 54 -23.71 1.39 13.91
CA LEU A 54 -24.36 0.11 13.62
C LEU A 54 -23.37 -0.84 12.96
N GLN A 55 -23.24 -2.05 13.51
CA GLN A 55 -22.48 -3.13 12.88
C GLN A 55 -23.29 -3.70 11.71
N THR A 56 -22.64 -3.85 10.56
CA THR A 56 -23.24 -4.45 9.37
C THR A 56 -22.34 -5.53 8.78
N THR A 57 -22.92 -6.41 7.98
CA THR A 57 -22.19 -7.36 7.14
C THR A 57 -22.10 -6.90 5.68
N ASP A 58 -22.82 -5.83 5.32
CA ASP A 58 -22.81 -5.26 3.98
C ASP A 58 -21.67 -4.23 3.87
N ILE A 59 -20.66 -4.56 3.06
CA ILE A 59 -19.49 -3.69 2.84
C ILE A 59 -19.86 -2.36 2.18
N MET A 60 -20.92 -2.34 1.35
CA MET A 60 -21.37 -1.13 0.66
C MET A 60 -22.07 -0.20 1.64
N GLU A 61 -22.98 -0.74 2.47
CA GLU A 61 -23.60 0.03 3.56
C GLU A 61 -22.54 0.62 4.51
N PHE A 62 -21.55 -0.21 4.89
CA PHE A 62 -20.42 0.25 5.70
C PHE A 62 -19.66 1.39 5.03
N ALA A 63 -19.17 1.20 3.80
CA ALA A 63 -18.33 2.19 3.11
C ALA A 63 -19.08 3.49 2.79
N ASP A 64 -20.33 3.40 2.33
CA ASP A 64 -21.16 4.56 2.00
C ASP A 64 -21.55 5.37 3.24
N SER A 65 -21.65 4.72 4.41
CA SER A 65 -21.89 5.43 5.66
C SER A 65 -20.74 6.37 6.06
N TRP A 66 -19.52 6.15 5.55
CA TRP A 66 -18.33 6.95 5.87
C TRP A 66 -18.04 8.06 4.86
N LYS A 67 -18.97 8.36 3.95
CA LYS A 67 -18.83 9.47 3.00
C LYS A 67 -18.70 10.81 3.73
N VAL A 68 -17.68 11.58 3.37
CA VAL A 68 -17.43 12.91 3.94
C VAL A 68 -18.53 13.90 3.52
N LEU A 69 -19.01 13.80 2.28
CA LEU A 69 -20.05 14.65 1.73
C LEU A 69 -21.28 13.81 1.39
N GLY A 70 -22.45 14.19 1.92
CA GLY A 70 -23.70 13.51 1.61
C GLY A 70 -24.15 13.65 0.15
N THR A 71 -23.55 14.57 -0.62
CA THR A 71 -23.79 14.72 -2.06
C THR A 71 -23.04 13.71 -2.91
N CYS A 72 -22.06 13.00 -2.34
CA CYS A 72 -21.37 11.94 -3.05
C CYS A 72 -22.35 10.78 -3.29
N PRO A 73 -22.42 10.24 -4.52
CA PRO A 73 -23.28 9.09 -4.81
C PRO A 73 -22.85 7.88 -3.98
N ASP A 74 -23.78 6.97 -3.75
CA ASP A 74 -23.46 5.65 -3.21
C ASP A 74 -22.57 4.91 -4.22
N ALA A 75 -21.66 4.08 -3.70
CA ALA A 75 -20.78 3.30 -4.54
C ALA A 75 -21.58 2.27 -5.36
N ALA A 76 -21.14 2.03 -6.60
CA ALA A 76 -21.75 0.99 -7.42
C ALA A 76 -21.43 -0.40 -6.82
N PRO A 77 -22.32 -1.40 -6.95
CA PRO A 77 -22.05 -2.75 -6.47
C PRO A 77 -20.71 -3.28 -6.98
N ASP A 78 -19.95 -3.96 -6.11
CA ASP A 78 -18.70 -4.60 -6.50
C ASP A 78 -18.98 -5.60 -7.63
N PHE A 79 -18.19 -5.49 -8.69
CA PHE A 79 -18.25 -6.40 -9.83
C PHE A 79 -16.82 -6.79 -10.19
N ASP A 80 -16.64 -8.02 -10.66
CA ASP A 80 -15.34 -8.45 -11.15
C ASP A 80 -15.04 -7.78 -12.51
N PRO A 81 -13.99 -6.92 -12.59
CA PRO A 81 -13.60 -6.24 -13.81
C PRO A 81 -13.24 -7.19 -14.95
N CYS A 82 -12.76 -8.40 -14.64
CA CYS A 82 -12.42 -9.38 -15.66
C CYS A 82 -13.65 -9.89 -16.42
N PHE A 83 -14.85 -9.90 -15.81
CA PHE A 83 -16.08 -10.23 -16.55
C PHE A 83 -16.51 -9.14 -17.53
N ARG A 84 -16.20 -7.88 -17.26
CA ARG A 84 -16.47 -6.79 -18.22
C ARG A 84 -15.42 -6.73 -19.32
N ASN A 85 -14.18 -7.06 -18.98
CA ASN A 85 -13.02 -6.96 -19.86
C ASN A 85 -12.41 -8.35 -20.15
N LEU A 86 -13.22 -9.26 -20.70
CA LEU A 86 -12.85 -10.66 -20.93
C LEU A 86 -11.55 -10.85 -21.71
N GLU A 87 -11.27 -9.97 -22.68
CA GLU A 87 -10.05 -10.02 -23.49
C GLU A 87 -8.77 -9.75 -22.67
N ARG A 88 -8.90 -9.11 -21.50
CA ARG A 88 -7.76 -8.75 -20.63
C ARG A 88 -7.43 -9.82 -19.60
N GLU A 89 -8.41 -10.66 -19.25
CA GLU A 89 -8.23 -11.71 -18.25
C GLU A 89 -7.06 -12.67 -18.56
N PRO A 90 -6.86 -13.16 -19.82
CA PRO A 90 -5.72 -14.02 -20.12
C PRO A 90 -4.37 -13.33 -19.90
N TRP A 91 -4.26 -12.06 -20.29
CA TRP A 91 -3.05 -11.27 -20.10
C TRP A 91 -2.79 -11.02 -18.61
N ALA A 92 -3.82 -10.59 -17.87
CA ALA A 92 -3.73 -10.35 -16.43
C ALA A 92 -3.29 -11.61 -15.67
N LYS A 93 -3.93 -12.76 -15.94
CA LYS A 93 -3.56 -14.04 -15.32
C LYS A 93 -2.13 -14.46 -15.63
N LEU A 94 -1.67 -14.25 -16.87
CA LEU A 94 -0.32 -14.57 -17.28
C LEU A 94 0.71 -13.67 -16.58
N GLN A 95 0.54 -12.35 -16.61
CA GLN A 95 1.49 -11.42 -15.98
C GLN A 95 1.54 -11.61 -14.47
N CYS A 96 0.37 -11.64 -13.80
CA CYS A 96 0.29 -11.81 -12.35
C CYS A 96 0.78 -13.18 -11.86
N SER A 97 0.97 -14.16 -12.75
CA SER A 97 1.47 -15.50 -12.37
C SER A 97 2.84 -15.46 -11.70
N ILE A 98 3.64 -14.41 -11.91
CA ILE A 98 4.92 -14.19 -11.23
C ILE A 98 4.78 -14.24 -9.70
N ILE A 99 3.65 -13.77 -9.15
CA ILE A 99 3.37 -13.78 -7.70
C ILE A 99 3.28 -15.21 -7.17
N LYS A 100 2.79 -16.16 -7.98
CA LYS A 100 2.59 -17.57 -7.59
C LYS A 100 3.64 -18.52 -8.14
N ASP A 101 4.60 -18.02 -8.91
CA ASP A 101 5.68 -18.83 -9.46
C ASP A 101 6.55 -19.41 -8.33
N ARG A 102 6.56 -20.74 -8.22
CA ARG A 102 7.27 -21.47 -7.17
C ARG A 102 8.77 -21.56 -7.42
N GLU A 103 9.22 -21.26 -8.62
CA GLU A 103 10.64 -21.30 -8.99
C GLU A 103 11.23 -19.91 -9.24
N GLY A 104 10.37 -18.89 -9.38
CA GLY A 104 10.73 -17.49 -9.64
C GLY A 104 11.27 -16.72 -8.44
N ALA A 105 11.48 -15.41 -8.64
CA ALA A 105 12.13 -14.50 -7.69
C ALA A 105 11.39 -14.37 -6.34
N LEU A 106 10.07 -14.56 -6.34
CA LEU A 106 9.20 -14.37 -5.18
C LEU A 106 9.04 -15.64 -4.31
N LYS A 107 9.57 -16.80 -4.74
CA LYS A 107 9.31 -18.11 -4.11
C LYS A 107 9.62 -18.19 -2.63
N HIS A 108 10.67 -17.50 -2.18
CA HIS A 108 11.09 -17.56 -0.77
C HIS A 108 10.08 -16.85 0.15
N CYS A 109 9.31 -15.90 -0.38
CA CYS A 109 8.29 -15.19 0.35
C CYS A 109 7.01 -16.01 0.57
N HIS A 110 6.73 -17.01 -0.28
CA HIS A 110 5.52 -17.84 -0.18
C HIS A 110 5.37 -18.55 1.18
N ASN A 111 6.49 -18.80 1.87
CA ASN A 111 6.50 -19.41 3.21
C ASN A 111 6.22 -18.40 4.34
N LYS A 112 6.16 -17.11 4.04
CA LYS A 112 6.00 -16.00 4.99
C LYS A 112 4.70 -15.24 4.76
N VAL A 113 4.32 -15.04 3.51
CA VAL A 113 3.13 -14.29 3.09
C VAL A 113 2.39 -15.11 2.03
N ASP A 114 1.10 -15.35 2.25
CA ASP A 114 0.25 -16.07 1.28
C ASP A 114 0.15 -15.28 -0.04
N PRO A 115 0.58 -15.84 -1.18
CA PRO A 115 0.53 -15.13 -2.46
C PRO A 115 -0.88 -15.02 -3.05
N ASN A 116 -1.87 -15.80 -2.59
CA ASN A 116 -3.18 -15.87 -3.27
C ASN A 116 -3.95 -14.54 -3.26
N PRO A 117 -4.11 -13.82 -2.14
CA PRO A 117 -4.82 -12.54 -2.13
C PRO A 117 -4.16 -11.50 -3.04
N TYR A 118 -2.83 -11.48 -3.09
CA TYR A 118 -2.06 -10.56 -3.94
C TYR A 118 -2.19 -10.91 -5.42
N TYR A 119 -2.21 -12.20 -5.76
CA TYR A 119 -2.48 -12.66 -7.12
C TYR A 119 -3.88 -12.27 -7.59
N GLU A 120 -4.90 -12.51 -6.78
CA GLU A 120 -6.29 -12.17 -7.09
C GLU A 120 -6.47 -10.66 -7.29
N ASN A 121 -5.90 -9.85 -6.39
CA ASN A 121 -5.89 -8.39 -6.53
C ASN A 121 -5.14 -7.94 -7.79
N CYS A 122 -3.97 -8.51 -8.07
CA CYS A 122 -3.21 -8.19 -9.29
C CYS A 122 -4.03 -8.45 -10.55
N VAL A 123 -4.75 -9.58 -10.61
CA VAL A 123 -5.61 -9.92 -11.76
C VAL A 123 -6.78 -8.94 -11.85
N LYS A 124 -7.45 -8.65 -10.72
CA LYS A 124 -8.57 -7.70 -10.63
C LYS A 124 -8.16 -6.30 -11.13
N ASP A 125 -7.06 -5.77 -10.60
CA ASP A 125 -6.51 -4.44 -10.94
C ASP A 125 -6.07 -4.39 -12.40
N SER A 126 -5.36 -5.42 -12.87
CA SER A 126 -4.93 -5.52 -14.27
C SER A 126 -6.13 -5.56 -15.23
N CYS A 127 -7.23 -6.25 -14.89
CA CYS A 127 -8.45 -6.24 -15.69
C CYS A 127 -9.18 -4.88 -15.65
N ALA A 128 -9.09 -4.15 -14.54
CA ALA A 128 -9.77 -2.87 -14.33
C ALA A 128 -9.09 -1.68 -15.04
N CYS A 129 -7.77 -1.72 -15.26
CA CYS A 129 -7.03 -0.61 -15.86
C CYS A 129 -7.20 -0.51 -17.38
N ASP A 130 -8.41 -0.28 -17.88
CA ASP A 130 -8.82 -0.43 -19.29
C ASP A 130 -8.72 0.84 -20.14
N THR A 131 -8.29 1.95 -19.54
CA THR A 131 -8.11 3.26 -20.20
C THR A 131 -6.65 3.58 -20.55
N GLY A 132 -5.75 2.59 -20.40
CA GLY A 132 -4.30 2.71 -20.53
C GLY A 132 -3.59 2.66 -19.17
N GLY A 133 -2.29 2.35 -19.18
CA GLY A 133 -1.51 2.20 -17.93
C GLY A 133 -1.51 0.78 -17.35
N ASP A 134 -1.91 -0.23 -18.13
CA ASP A 134 -2.00 -1.65 -17.75
C ASP A 134 -0.73 -2.17 -17.05
N CYS A 135 0.44 -1.77 -17.56
CA CYS A 135 1.73 -2.12 -16.98
C CYS A 135 1.92 -1.50 -15.59
N GLU A 136 1.45 -0.27 -15.35
CA GLU A 136 1.58 0.41 -14.07
C GLU A 136 0.75 -0.28 -12.98
N CYS A 137 -0.48 -0.69 -13.31
CA CYS A 137 -1.35 -1.43 -12.38
C CYS A 137 -0.74 -2.79 -12.02
N PHE A 138 -0.26 -3.54 -13.02
CA PHE A 138 0.46 -4.79 -12.80
C PHE A 138 1.70 -4.58 -11.90
N CYS A 139 2.58 -3.64 -12.24
CA CYS A 139 3.81 -3.40 -11.48
C CYS A 139 3.53 -2.95 -10.05
N THR A 140 2.48 -2.16 -9.83
CA THR A 140 2.07 -1.71 -8.49
C THR A 140 1.56 -2.89 -7.65
N ALA A 141 0.76 -3.78 -8.24
CA ALA A 141 0.26 -4.95 -7.54
C ALA A 141 1.37 -5.94 -7.14
N VAL A 142 2.36 -6.18 -8.03
CA VAL A 142 3.52 -7.03 -7.70
C VAL A 142 4.41 -6.36 -6.66
N ALA A 143 4.64 -5.04 -6.77
CA ALA A 143 5.40 -4.29 -5.77
C ALA A 143 4.76 -4.34 -4.38
N ALA A 144 3.43 -4.34 -4.28
CA ALA A 144 2.73 -4.51 -3.01
C ALA A 144 3.02 -5.88 -2.36
N TYR A 145 3.11 -6.94 -3.15
CA TYR A 145 3.53 -8.25 -2.63
C TYR A 145 5.01 -8.25 -2.21
N ALA A 146 5.90 -7.68 -3.04
CA ALA A 146 7.31 -7.52 -2.69
C ALA A 146 7.52 -6.72 -1.41
N GLN A 147 6.73 -5.67 -1.18
CA GLN A 147 6.74 -4.89 0.06
C GLN A 147 6.32 -5.73 1.26
N ALA A 148 5.24 -6.51 1.15
CA ALA A 148 4.82 -7.43 2.20
C ALA A 148 5.91 -8.49 2.52
N CYS A 149 6.63 -8.95 1.50
CA CYS A 149 7.80 -9.82 1.68
C CYS A 149 8.90 -9.12 2.47
N ASN A 150 9.23 -7.87 2.12
CA ASN A 150 10.25 -7.08 2.81
C ASN A 150 9.88 -6.86 4.30
N GLU A 151 8.61 -6.58 4.59
CA GLU A 151 8.09 -6.44 5.96
C GLU A 151 8.13 -7.75 6.74
N ALA A 152 7.96 -8.89 6.06
CA ALA A 152 8.14 -10.22 6.61
C ALA A 152 9.62 -10.66 6.70
N GLY A 153 10.56 -9.77 6.35
CA GLY A 153 12.00 -9.99 6.44
C GLY A 153 12.61 -10.78 5.27
N VAL A 154 11.92 -10.86 4.13
CA VAL A 154 12.40 -11.53 2.92
C VAL A 154 12.60 -10.50 1.81
N CYS A 155 13.85 -10.19 1.52
CA CYS A 155 14.22 -9.30 0.42
C CYS A 155 14.08 -10.04 -0.92
N VAL A 156 13.30 -9.49 -1.85
CA VAL A 156 13.01 -10.09 -3.17
C VAL A 156 13.38 -9.13 -4.30
N ASP A 157 14.25 -9.58 -5.19
CA ASP A 157 14.62 -8.83 -6.40
C ASP A 157 13.86 -9.39 -7.60
N TRP A 158 12.71 -8.78 -7.91
CA TRP A 158 11.71 -9.33 -8.83
C TRP A 158 11.65 -8.61 -10.18
N ARG A 159 12.25 -7.40 -10.28
CA ARG A 159 12.24 -6.60 -11.51
C ARG A 159 13.30 -7.09 -12.48
N THR A 160 13.00 -7.01 -13.78
CA THR A 160 13.95 -7.28 -14.86
C THR A 160 13.82 -6.21 -15.94
N PRO A 161 14.74 -6.13 -16.92
CA PRO A 161 14.58 -5.21 -18.06
C PRO A 161 13.26 -5.39 -18.81
N GLU A 162 12.69 -6.60 -18.80
CA GLU A 162 11.42 -6.95 -19.42
C GLU A 162 10.22 -6.81 -18.47
N ILE A 163 10.44 -6.99 -17.17
CA ILE A 163 9.39 -6.99 -16.14
C ILE A 163 9.58 -5.78 -15.24
N CYS A 164 8.71 -4.78 -15.43
CA CYS A 164 8.64 -3.59 -14.59
C CYS A 164 10.01 -2.89 -14.41
N PRO A 165 10.71 -2.52 -15.49
CA PRO A 165 12.04 -1.95 -15.40
C PRO A 165 12.05 -0.62 -14.64
N VAL A 166 13.17 -0.36 -13.96
CA VAL A 166 13.48 0.90 -13.27
C VAL A 166 14.76 1.49 -13.83
N TYR A 167 14.85 2.80 -13.90
CA TYR A 167 15.92 3.54 -14.59
C TYR A 167 16.73 4.39 -13.62
N CYS A 168 17.31 3.76 -12.60
CA CYS A 168 18.03 4.47 -11.53
C CYS A 168 19.35 5.09 -12.01
N ASP A 169 19.90 4.59 -13.10
CA ASP A 169 21.10 5.12 -13.74
C ASP A 169 20.88 6.49 -14.39
N TYR A 170 19.63 6.86 -14.66
CA TYR A 170 19.24 8.18 -15.15
C TYR A 170 19.79 9.31 -14.27
N TYR A 171 19.87 9.10 -12.95
CA TYR A 171 20.36 10.10 -11.99
C TYR A 171 21.88 10.14 -11.87
N ASN A 172 22.59 9.23 -12.52
CA ASN A 172 24.04 9.24 -12.53
C ASN A 172 24.60 10.31 -13.46
N LYS A 173 25.68 10.95 -13.02
CA LYS A 173 26.53 11.72 -13.93
C LYS A 173 27.24 10.74 -14.89
N PRO A 174 27.63 11.17 -16.11
CA PRO A 174 28.28 10.29 -17.08
C PRO A 174 29.52 9.56 -16.55
N GLU A 175 30.20 10.15 -15.57
CA GLU A 175 31.45 9.62 -14.99
C GLU A 175 31.25 8.98 -13.61
N GLY A 176 30.00 8.83 -13.17
CA GLY A 176 29.66 8.31 -11.84
C GLY A 176 28.68 7.15 -11.91
N CYS A 177 28.70 6.32 -10.88
CA CYS A 177 27.72 5.26 -10.69
C CYS A 177 27.29 5.30 -9.22
N THR A 178 26.59 6.38 -8.87
CA THR A 178 26.20 6.71 -7.50
C THR A 178 24.82 6.16 -7.17
N TRP A 179 23.82 6.35 -8.02
CA TRP A 179 22.46 5.85 -7.85
C TRP A 179 22.33 4.42 -8.35
N HIS A 180 21.76 3.56 -7.52
CA HIS A 180 21.51 2.14 -7.80
C HIS A 180 20.12 1.76 -7.35
N TYR A 181 19.50 0.84 -8.07
CA TYR A 181 18.31 0.17 -7.60
C TYR A 181 18.62 -0.67 -6.35
N ASN A 182 17.78 -0.55 -5.33
CA ASN A 182 17.76 -1.43 -4.18
C ASN A 182 16.35 -2.01 -4.02
N PRO A 183 16.17 -3.33 -4.18
CA PRO A 183 14.86 -3.98 -4.17
C PRO A 183 14.15 -3.92 -2.80
N CYS A 184 14.88 -3.62 -1.74
CA CYS A 184 14.40 -3.75 -0.36
C CYS A 184 14.68 -2.51 0.48
N GLY A 185 15.28 -1.50 -0.13
CA GLY A 185 15.73 -0.31 0.56
C GLY A 185 16.65 -0.62 1.74
N ILE A 186 16.68 0.34 2.66
CA ILE A 186 17.43 0.28 3.90
C ILE A 186 16.70 1.16 4.92
N PRO A 187 16.59 0.71 6.16
CA PRO A 187 15.72 1.34 7.13
C PRO A 187 16.29 2.68 7.63
N CYS A 188 17.60 2.91 7.48
CA CYS A 188 18.25 4.09 8.02
C CYS A 188 19.41 4.55 7.13
N TYR A 189 19.28 5.79 6.64
CA TYR A 189 20.27 6.39 5.77
C TYR A 189 20.73 7.75 6.28
N LYS A 190 22.02 7.99 6.11
CA LYS A 190 22.63 9.27 6.45
C LYS A 190 22.21 10.29 5.41
N THR A 191 21.62 11.39 5.86
CA THR A 191 21.32 12.54 4.99
C THR A 191 21.73 13.83 5.67
N CYS A 192 21.69 14.95 4.95
CA CYS A 192 21.82 16.27 5.57
C CYS A 192 20.76 16.53 6.67
N ARG A 193 19.58 15.91 6.56
CA ARG A 193 18.50 16.01 7.57
C ARG A 193 18.67 15.00 8.72
N ASN A 194 19.33 13.88 8.47
CA ASN A 194 19.68 12.86 9.46
C ASN A 194 21.19 12.54 9.43
N PRO A 195 22.06 13.45 9.87
CA PRO A 195 23.51 13.30 9.73
C PRO A 195 24.09 12.25 10.67
N LEU A 196 23.38 11.89 11.73
CA LEU A 196 23.79 10.89 12.72
C LEU A 196 23.20 9.50 12.45
N SER A 197 22.40 9.34 11.38
CA SER A 197 21.69 8.10 11.07
C SER A 197 20.90 7.56 12.27
N ILE A 198 20.22 8.45 13.01
CA ILE A 198 19.37 8.06 14.12
C ILE A 198 17.97 7.85 13.58
N CYS A 199 17.49 6.61 13.61
CA CYS A 199 16.16 6.24 13.14
C CYS A 199 15.34 5.74 14.34
N ASN A 200 14.61 6.67 14.96
CA ASN A 200 13.74 6.37 16.12
C ASN A 200 12.45 5.65 15.71
N ASN A 201 12.10 5.68 14.42
CA ASN A 201 11.00 4.92 13.85
C ASN A 201 11.59 3.88 12.89
N THR A 202 11.08 2.65 12.94
CA THR A 202 11.30 1.67 11.88
C THR A 202 10.52 2.12 10.66
N LEU A 203 11.13 2.98 9.84
CA LEU A 203 10.64 3.16 8.48
C LEU A 203 10.62 1.77 7.82
N PRO A 204 9.52 1.41 7.12
CA PRO A 204 9.52 0.16 6.39
C PRO A 204 10.66 0.17 5.37
N ASN A 205 11.18 -1.01 5.11
CA ASN A 205 12.18 -1.27 4.08
C ASN A 205 11.51 -1.08 2.72
N LEU A 206 11.64 0.11 2.14
CA LEU A 206 10.99 0.50 0.89
C LEU A 206 11.91 0.28 -0.30
N GLU A 207 11.42 -0.44 -1.30
CA GLU A 207 12.04 -0.54 -2.62
C GLU A 207 12.30 0.85 -3.22
N GLY A 208 13.46 1.06 -3.85
CA GLY A 208 13.74 2.32 -4.52
C GLY A 208 15.19 2.51 -4.95
N GLU A 209 15.52 3.76 -5.24
CA GLU A 209 16.84 4.15 -5.74
C GLU A 209 17.68 4.75 -4.61
N LEU A 210 18.92 4.30 -4.47
CA LEU A 210 19.79 4.70 -3.38
C LEU A 210 21.21 5.03 -3.87
N SER A 211 21.78 6.07 -3.25
CA SER A 211 23.16 6.50 -3.48
C SER A 211 24.16 5.57 -2.75
N LYS A 212 25.08 4.94 -3.49
CA LYS A 212 26.17 4.11 -2.91
C LYS A 212 27.17 4.91 -2.08
N THR A 213 27.25 6.24 -2.22
CA THR A 213 28.26 7.07 -1.54
C THR A 213 28.01 7.22 -0.04
N GLU A 214 26.89 6.70 0.49
CA GLU A 214 26.45 6.92 1.87
C GLU A 214 26.39 5.65 2.74
N TYR A 215 26.76 4.47 2.21
CA TYR A 215 26.68 3.16 2.93
C TYR A 215 28.00 2.39 3.05
N SER A 216 29.13 3.00 2.72
CA SER A 216 30.48 2.42 2.91
C SER A 216 31.22 3.10 4.05
#